data_AF-A0A4Y2HDK3-F1
#
_entry.id   AF-A0A4Y2HDK3-F1
#
_cell.length_a   1.000
_cell.length_b   1.000
_cell.length_c   1.000
_cell.angle_alpha   90.00
_cell.angle_beta   90.00
_cell.angle_gamma   90.00
#
_symmetry.space_group_name_H-M   'P 1'
#
loop_
_entity.id
_entity.type
_entity.pdbx_description
1 polymer ?
#
loop_
_entity_poly.entity_id
_entity_poly.type
_entity_poly.pdbx_seq_one_letter_code
_entity_poly.pdbx_strand_id
1 'polypeptide(L)'
;MVWERCSDYLCLNATNITYDLPGILSKREILGTINKIFDPLGIACPVTLIPKLLLQRLWKLKLSWDQEVDLNSKSGFCKWLNDLKHFERLKIPIRLNCDLETENFSLHFFCDASKLAYSAVALIRVQTRDSVQVHLLQAKARVAPSGRKETTIARLEVLGATICARLEEHYKRI
;
A
#
# COMPACT_ATOMS: atom_id res chain seq x y z
N MET A 1 -7.96 -0.64 -7.65
CA MET A 1 -7.26 -1.58 -8.54
C MET A 1 -8.26 -2.08 -9.54
N VAL A 2 -7.89 -2.11 -10.81
CA VAL A 2 -8.71 -2.57 -11.93
C VAL A 2 -7.92 -3.62 -12.70
N TRP A 3 -8.57 -4.72 -13.05
CA TRP A 3 -7.97 -5.75 -13.89
C TRP A 3 -8.23 -5.45 -15.37
N GLU A 4 -7.17 -5.21 -16.13
CA GLU A 4 -7.22 -5.12 -17.59
C GLU A 4 -7.28 -6.54 -18.18
N ARG A 5 -8.49 -7.05 -18.41
CA ARG A 5 -8.72 -8.44 -18.88
C ARG A 5 -7.97 -8.82 -20.16
N CYS A 6 -7.82 -7.89 -21.11
CA CYS A 6 -7.21 -8.22 -22.40
C CYS A 6 -5.68 -8.36 -22.32
N SER A 7 -5.04 -7.58 -21.43
CA SER A 7 -3.58 -7.56 -21.26
C SER A 7 -3.14 -8.38 -20.05
N ASP A 8 -4.08 -8.77 -19.19
CA ASP A 8 -3.91 -9.54 -17.96
C ASP A 8 -3.02 -8.87 -16.89
N TYR A 9 -3.17 -7.55 -16.78
CA TYR A 9 -2.49 -6.73 -15.78
C TYR A 9 -3.47 -6.15 -14.76
N LEU A 10 -3.02 -6.06 -13.52
CA LEU A 10 -3.65 -5.25 -12.48
C LEU A 10 -3.07 -3.84 -12.53
N CYS A 11 -3.95 -2.84 -12.64
CA CYS A 11 -3.59 -1.44 -12.71
C CYS A 11 -4.25 -0.65 -11.58
N LEU A 12 -3.64 0.45 -11.16
CA LEU A 12 -4.25 1.39 -10.24
C LEU A 12 -5.13 2.36 -11.04
N ASN A 13 -6.42 2.42 -10.73
CA ASN A 13 -7.33 3.41 -11.31
C ASN A 13 -7.47 4.59 -10.33
N ALA A 14 -6.88 5.73 -10.65
CA ALA A 14 -6.91 6.96 -9.86
C ALA A 14 -7.54 8.13 -10.62
N THR A 15 -8.17 7.86 -11.77
CA THR A 15 -8.71 8.89 -12.67
C THR A 15 -9.68 9.81 -11.94
N ASN A 16 -10.63 9.26 -11.20
CA ASN A 16 -11.62 10.02 -10.42
C ASN A 16 -11.05 10.71 -9.15
N ILE A 17 -9.78 10.50 -8.81
CA ILE A 17 -9.15 11.06 -7.61
C ILE A 17 -8.45 12.38 -7.95
N THR A 18 -7.87 12.47 -9.15
CA THR A 18 -7.00 13.59 -9.55
C THR A 18 -7.75 14.86 -9.96
N TYR A 19 -9.04 14.78 -10.25
CA TYR A 19 -9.88 15.91 -10.69
C TYR A 19 -10.76 16.52 -9.59
N ASP A 20 -10.83 15.90 -8.42
CA ASP A 20 -11.78 16.22 -7.35
C ASP A 20 -11.19 17.11 -6.23
N LEU A 21 -10.18 17.94 -6.51
CA LEU A 21 -9.56 18.77 -5.47
C LEU A 21 -10.50 19.90 -5.02
N PRO A 22 -11.00 19.90 -3.77
CA PRO A 22 -11.82 21.00 -3.27
C PRO A 22 -10.96 22.26 -3.03
N GLY A 23 -11.59 23.44 -3.09
CA GLY A 23 -10.90 24.71 -2.79
C GLY A 23 -10.27 24.73 -1.39
N ILE A 24 -10.94 24.09 -0.41
CA ILE A 24 -10.48 23.92 0.97
C ILE A 24 -10.08 22.45 1.19
N LEU A 25 -8.82 22.20 1.50
CA LEU A 25 -8.34 20.86 1.80
C LEU A 25 -8.36 20.62 3.32
N SER A 26 -9.23 19.73 3.77
CA SER A 26 -9.39 19.34 5.18
C SER A 26 -8.91 17.91 5.45
N LYS A 27 -8.83 17.51 6.73
CA LYS A 27 -8.53 16.12 7.10
C LYS A 27 -9.58 15.15 6.55
N ARG A 28 -10.85 15.55 6.55
CA ARG A 28 -11.95 14.75 6.02
C ARG A 28 -11.76 14.48 4.53
N GLU A 29 -11.43 15.53 3.78
CA GLU A 29 -11.19 15.43 2.34
C GLU A 29 -9.99 14.55 2.01
N ILE A 30 -8.87 14.72 2.74
CA ILE A 30 -7.69 13.86 2.59
C ILE A 30 -8.06 12.39 2.86
N LEU A 31 -8.74 12.09 3.97
CA LEU A 31 -9.15 10.73 4.30
C LEU A 31 -10.10 10.13 3.25
N GLY A 32 -11.11 10.89 2.84
CA GLY A 32 -12.06 10.47 1.81
C GLY A 32 -11.37 10.15 0.49
N THR A 33 -10.44 11.02 0.07
CA THR A 33 -9.65 10.85 -1.15
C THR A 33 -8.77 9.59 -1.10
N ILE A 34 -8.10 9.32 0.03
CA ILE A 34 -7.31 8.08 0.20
C ILE A 34 -8.19 6.85 0.07
N ASN A 35 -9.38 6.87 0.67
CA ASN A 35 -10.31 5.73 0.67
C ASN A 35 -10.98 5.48 -0.70
N LYS A 36 -10.89 6.41 -1.65
CA LYS A 36 -11.29 6.16 -3.05
C LYS A 36 -10.38 5.11 -3.73
N ILE A 37 -9.16 4.91 -3.22
CA ILE A 37 -8.23 3.89 -3.74
C ILE A 37 -8.66 2.52 -3.20
N PHE A 38 -9.42 1.78 -4.00
CA PHE A 38 -9.76 0.39 -3.68
C PHE A 38 -8.55 -0.53 -3.91
N ASP A 39 -8.04 -1.17 -2.87
CA ASP A 39 -6.86 -2.05 -2.94
C ASP A 39 -6.99 -3.27 -2.03
N PRO A 40 -7.71 -4.32 -2.44
CA PRO A 40 -7.98 -5.49 -1.60
C PRO A 40 -6.71 -6.32 -1.31
N LEU A 41 -5.72 -6.28 -2.20
CA LEU A 41 -4.46 -7.02 -2.06
C LEU A 41 -3.37 -6.16 -1.40
N GLY A 42 -3.63 -4.89 -1.11
CA GLY A 42 -2.66 -3.98 -0.50
C GLY A 42 -1.44 -3.69 -1.36
N ILE A 43 -1.50 -3.96 -2.66
CA ILE A 43 -0.41 -3.75 -3.62
C ILE A 43 -0.03 -2.26 -3.72
N ALA A 44 -1.02 -1.37 -3.61
CA ALA A 44 -0.85 0.07 -3.59
C ALA A 44 -0.51 0.63 -2.20
N CYS A 45 -0.24 -0.23 -1.20
CA CYS A 45 0.16 0.20 0.14
C CYS A 45 1.30 1.24 0.13
N PRO A 46 2.40 1.11 -0.66
CA PRO A 46 3.46 2.11 -0.68
C PRO A 46 2.96 3.52 -1.05
N VAL A 47 2.02 3.58 -2.01
CA VAL A 47 1.44 4.84 -2.50
C VAL A 47 0.44 5.41 -1.49
N THR A 48 -0.41 4.56 -0.91
CA THR A 48 -1.43 5.00 0.05
C THR A 48 -0.83 5.29 1.44
N LEU A 49 0.38 4.83 1.74
CA LEU A 49 1.04 5.08 3.02
C LEU A 49 1.39 6.56 3.21
N ILE A 50 1.85 7.23 2.15
CA ILE A 50 2.26 8.64 2.18
C ILE A 50 1.14 9.56 2.73
N PRO A 51 -0.08 9.56 2.15
CA PRO A 51 -1.15 10.42 2.65
C PRO A 51 -1.70 9.93 4.01
N LYS A 52 -1.57 8.64 4.35
CA LYS A 52 -1.88 8.14 5.71
C LYS A 52 -0.91 8.71 6.77
N LEU A 53 0.37 8.85 6.44
CA LEU A 53 1.36 9.49 7.30
C LEU A 53 1.08 10.99 7.46
N LEU A 54 0.71 11.67 6.37
CA LEU A 54 0.25 13.05 6.42
C LEU A 54 -0.96 13.19 7.35
N LEU A 55 -1.97 12.33 7.18
CA LEU A 55 -3.16 12.33 8.02
C LEU A 55 -2.80 12.12 9.51
N GLN A 56 -1.91 11.19 9.82
CA GLN A 56 -1.39 11.00 11.19
C GLN A 56 -0.74 12.28 11.74
N ARG A 57 0.06 12.99 10.95
CA ARG A 57 0.65 14.27 11.37
C ARG A 57 -0.43 15.31 11.67
N LEU A 58 -1.46 15.42 10.83
CA LEU A 58 -2.57 16.35 11.04
C LEU A 58 -3.38 16.00 12.31
N TRP A 59 -3.48 14.71 12.66
CA TRP A 59 -4.06 14.27 13.93
C TRP A 59 -3.24 14.74 15.14
N LYS A 60 -1.90 14.69 15.06
CA LYS A 60 -1.02 15.20 16.12
C LYS A 60 -1.15 16.70 16.33
N LEU A 61 -1.45 17.46 15.26
CA LEU A 61 -1.70 18.90 15.31
C LEU A 61 -3.07 19.28 15.91
N LYS A 62 -3.91 18.30 16.28
CA LYS A 62 -5.25 18.51 16.85
C LYS A 62 -6.19 19.38 16.02
N LEU A 63 -5.99 19.42 14.70
CA LEU A 63 -6.89 20.12 13.78
C LEU A 63 -8.31 19.53 13.85
N SER A 64 -9.34 20.34 13.57
CA SER A 64 -10.70 19.81 13.39
C SER A 64 -10.82 19.00 12.09
N TRP A 65 -11.91 18.25 11.90
CA TRP A 65 -12.13 17.46 10.69
C TRP A 65 -12.20 18.29 9.42
N ASP A 66 -12.89 19.43 9.49
CA ASP A 66 -13.26 20.30 8.36
C ASP A 66 -12.40 21.57 8.28
N GLN A 67 -11.48 21.74 9.23
CA GLN A 67 -10.50 22.82 9.23
C GLN A 67 -9.50 22.66 8.08
N GLU A 68 -9.17 23.77 7.41
CA GLU A 68 -8.16 23.80 6.35
C GLU A 68 -6.79 23.43 6.92
N VAL A 69 -6.05 22.59 6.17
CA VAL A 69 -4.67 22.23 6.50
C VAL A 69 -3.70 23.36 6.17
N ASP A 70 -2.54 23.38 6.84
CA ASP A 70 -1.50 24.35 6.54
C ASP A 70 -0.92 24.18 5.13
N LEU A 71 -0.27 25.23 4.62
CA LEU A 71 0.29 25.27 3.27
C LEU A 71 1.28 24.12 2.98
N ASN A 72 2.05 23.68 3.98
CA ASN A 72 3.01 22.59 3.76
C ASN A 72 2.28 21.25 3.60
N SER A 73 1.25 21.01 4.41
CA SER A 73 0.40 19.82 4.30
C SER A 73 -0.38 19.80 2.98
N LYS A 74 -0.91 20.95 2.55
CA LYS A 74 -1.58 21.12 1.26
C LYS A 74 -0.64 20.82 0.10
N SER A 75 0.55 21.41 0.10
CA SER A 75 1.58 21.17 -0.91
C SER A 75 2.00 19.69 -0.98
N GLY A 76 2.24 19.05 0.18
CA GLY A 76 2.59 17.63 0.25
C GLY A 76 1.51 16.71 -0.30
N PHE A 77 0.23 17.01 -0.03
CA PHE A 77 -0.89 16.24 -0.57
C PHE A 77 -1.06 16.45 -2.09
N CYS A 78 -0.96 17.70 -2.57
CA CYS A 78 -1.01 18.00 -4.00
C CYS A 78 0.14 17.33 -4.77
N LYS A 79 1.35 17.28 -4.18
CA LYS A 79 2.47 16.54 -4.75
C LYS A 79 2.13 15.05 -4.87
N TRP A 80 1.62 14.44 -3.80
CA TRP A 80 1.19 13.05 -3.83
C TRP A 80 0.12 12.78 -4.90
N LEU A 81 -0.86 13.67 -5.07
CA LEU A 81 -1.88 13.55 -6.13
C LEU A 81 -1.27 13.61 -7.54
N ASN A 82 -0.28 14.48 -7.75
CA ASN A 82 0.44 14.52 -9.02
C ASN A 82 1.26 13.25 -9.25
N ASP A 83 1.94 12.75 -8.22
CA ASP A 83 2.72 11.52 -8.28
C ASP A 83 1.82 10.30 -8.57
N LEU A 84 0.58 10.31 -8.08
CA LEU A 84 -0.41 9.25 -8.29
C LEU A 84 -0.68 9.00 -9.79
N LYS A 85 -0.60 10.02 -10.65
CA LYS A 85 -0.75 9.91 -12.11
C LYS A 85 0.33 9.02 -12.74
N HIS A 86 1.52 8.99 -12.15
CA HIS A 86 2.59 8.10 -12.61
C HIS A 86 2.31 6.65 -12.23
N PHE A 87 1.66 6.41 -11.09
CA PHE A 87 1.29 5.07 -10.64
C PHE A 87 0.14 4.44 -11.45
N GLU A 88 -0.68 5.24 -12.14
CA GLU A 88 -1.67 4.71 -13.08
C GLU A 88 -1.03 3.95 -14.25
N ARG A 89 0.23 4.25 -14.57
CA ARG A 89 0.99 3.56 -15.62
C ARG A 89 1.58 2.23 -15.15
N LEU A 90 1.56 1.96 -13.84
CA LEU A 90 2.11 0.72 -13.30
C LEU A 90 1.18 -0.45 -13.64
N LYS A 91 1.72 -1.39 -14.41
CA LYS A 91 1.04 -2.63 -14.78
C LYS A 91 1.66 -3.79 -14.02
N ILE A 92 0.85 -4.48 -13.23
CA ILE A 92 1.32 -5.60 -12.40
C ILE A 92 0.78 -6.90 -13.01
N PRO A 93 1.63 -7.80 -13.50
CA PRO A 93 1.17 -9.03 -14.14
C PRO A 93 0.48 -9.91 -13.10
N ILE A 94 -0.76 -10.34 -13.40
CA ILE A 94 -1.53 -11.23 -12.50
C ILE A 94 -1.22 -12.69 -12.80
N ARG A 95 -0.97 -13.00 -14.08
CA ARG A 95 -0.62 -14.36 -14.48
C ARG A 95 0.70 -14.80 -13.87
N LEU A 96 0.64 -15.91 -13.17
CA LEU A 96 1.80 -16.71 -12.85
C LEU A 96 2.05 -17.62 -14.05
N ASN A 97 3.24 -17.57 -14.64
CA ASN A 97 3.63 -18.48 -15.72
C ASN A 97 3.93 -19.87 -15.13
N CYS A 98 2.88 -20.52 -14.63
CA CYS A 98 2.93 -21.88 -14.13
C CYS A 98 2.60 -22.85 -15.28
N ASP A 99 3.48 -22.92 -16.28
CA ASP A 99 3.30 -23.85 -17.40
C ASP A 99 3.95 -25.22 -17.07
N LEU A 100 3.86 -26.19 -17.99
CA LEU A 100 4.44 -27.55 -17.84
C LEU A 100 5.95 -27.56 -17.52
N GLU A 101 6.64 -26.44 -17.74
CA GLU A 101 8.08 -26.26 -17.47
C GLU A 101 8.38 -25.74 -16.05
N THR A 102 7.35 -25.59 -15.20
CA THR A 102 7.53 -25.19 -13.81
C THR A 102 8.23 -26.29 -13.03
N GLU A 103 9.45 -26.03 -12.59
CA GLU A 103 10.24 -26.99 -11.80
C GLU A 103 9.94 -26.86 -10.30
N ASN A 104 9.73 -25.63 -9.84
CA ASN A 104 9.56 -25.35 -8.42
C ASN A 104 8.75 -24.07 -8.20
N PHE A 105 7.93 -24.06 -7.16
CA PHE A 105 7.33 -22.84 -6.62
C PHE A 105 7.58 -22.75 -5.11
N SER A 106 7.82 -21.54 -4.63
CA SER A 106 7.97 -21.27 -3.20
C SER A 106 7.28 -19.97 -2.81
N LEU A 107 6.62 -19.99 -1.65
CA LEU A 107 6.04 -18.80 -1.03
C LEU A 107 7.05 -18.20 -0.06
N HIS A 108 7.26 -16.90 -0.17
CA HIS A 108 8.15 -16.15 0.70
C HIS A 108 7.38 -15.03 1.37
N PHE A 109 7.51 -14.95 2.69
CA PHE A 109 6.87 -13.94 3.51
C PHE A 109 7.93 -13.08 4.16
N PHE A 110 7.83 -11.77 3.98
CA PHE A 110 8.75 -10.81 4.57
C PHE A 110 7.96 -9.80 5.38
N CYS A 111 8.56 -9.31 6.46
CA CYS A 111 8.07 -8.17 7.19
C CYS A 111 9.19 -7.22 7.52
N ASP A 112 8.85 -5.93 7.58
CA ASP A 112 9.79 -4.88 7.94
C ASP A 112 9.07 -3.80 8.73
N ALA A 113 9.82 -3.08 9.55
CA ALA A 113 9.32 -2.00 10.38
C ALA A 113 10.29 -0.82 10.43
N SER A 114 9.70 0.36 10.36
CA SER A 114 10.37 1.65 10.55
C SER A 114 9.66 2.44 11.65
N LYS A 115 10.24 3.58 12.03
CA LYS A 115 9.59 4.53 12.95
C LYS A 115 8.24 5.06 12.45
N LEU A 116 8.00 5.01 11.14
CA LEU A 116 6.80 5.57 10.51
C LEU A 116 5.72 4.53 10.26
N ALA A 117 6.10 3.31 9.91
CA ALA A 117 5.19 2.26 9.48
C ALA A 117 5.83 0.89 9.61
N TYR A 118 4.97 -0.13 9.69
CA TYR A 118 5.36 -1.54 9.65
C TYR A 118 4.51 -2.26 8.60
N SER A 119 5.09 -3.27 7.97
CA SER A 119 4.48 -3.95 6.85
C SER A 119 4.87 -5.41 6.75
N ALA A 120 4.06 -6.16 6.00
CA ALA A 120 4.38 -7.51 5.59
C ALA A 120 3.94 -7.74 4.15
N VAL A 121 4.66 -8.60 3.43
CA VAL A 121 4.41 -8.94 2.03
C VAL A 121 4.48 -10.44 1.84
N ALA A 122 3.62 -10.95 0.96
CA ALA A 122 3.63 -12.31 0.46
C ALA A 122 4.07 -12.29 -1.01
N LEU A 123 5.14 -13.01 -1.30
CA LEU A 123 5.72 -13.16 -2.63
C LEU A 123 5.63 -14.63 -3.04
N ILE A 124 5.35 -14.88 -4.31
CA ILE A 124 5.55 -16.19 -4.92
C ILE A 124 6.75 -16.14 -5.83
N ARG A 125 7.63 -17.12 -5.67
CA ARG A 125 8.73 -17.39 -6.57
C ARG A 125 8.37 -18.60 -7.42
N VAL A 126 8.42 -18.42 -8.74
CA VAL A 126 8.22 -19.48 -9.72
C VAL A 126 9.54 -19.71 -10.45
N GLN A 127 10.02 -20.94 -10.43
CA GLN A 127 11.23 -21.34 -11.13
C GLN A 127 10.87 -22.29 -12.27
N THR A 128 11.35 -21.93 -13.44
CA THR A 128 11.36 -22.75 -14.66
C THR A 128 12.81 -23.13 -14.97
N ARG A 129 13.01 -23.99 -15.99
CA ARG A 129 14.35 -24.35 -16.47
C ARG A 129 15.21 -23.14 -16.83
N ASP A 130 14.59 -22.15 -17.47
CA ASP A 130 15.30 -21.02 -18.08
C ASP A 130 15.21 -19.72 -17.27
N SER A 131 14.27 -19.62 -16.31
CA SER A 131 14.03 -18.36 -15.59
C SER A 131 13.45 -18.52 -14.20
N VAL A 132 13.72 -17.52 -13.35
CA VAL A 132 13.10 -17.35 -12.03
C VAL A 132 12.30 -16.05 -12.04
N GLN A 133 11.01 -16.16 -11.75
CA GLN A 133 10.10 -15.03 -11.65
C GLN A 133 9.63 -14.88 -10.20
N VAL A 134 9.47 -13.63 -9.74
CA VAL A 134 8.94 -13.32 -8.42
C VAL A 134 7.78 -12.35 -8.57
N HIS A 135 6.63 -12.72 -8.01
CA HIS A 135 5.40 -11.94 -8.09
C HIS A 135 4.92 -11.56 -6.70
N LEU A 136 4.47 -10.31 -6.54
CA LEU A 136 3.80 -9.83 -5.34
C LEU A 136 2.36 -10.32 -5.33
N LEU A 137 2.02 -11.17 -4.36
CA LEU A 137 0.66 -11.68 -4.19
C LEU A 137 -0.19 -10.73 -3.36
N GLN A 138 0.34 -10.31 -2.22
CA GLN A 138 -0.37 -9.46 -1.27
C GLN A 138 0.61 -8.69 -0.41
N ALA A 139 0.25 -7.45 -0.05
CA ALA A 139 0.98 -6.65 0.91
C ALA A 139 0.01 -6.07 1.95
N LYS A 140 0.53 -5.79 3.14
CA LYS A 140 -0.20 -5.10 4.20
C LYS A 140 0.74 -4.13 4.87
N ALA A 141 0.41 -2.84 4.84
CA ALA A 141 1.15 -1.79 5.56
C ALA A 141 0.25 -1.07 6.55
N ARG A 142 0.82 -0.72 7.71
CA ARG A 142 0.14 0.05 8.75
C ARG A 142 1.05 1.16 9.23
N VAL A 143 0.47 2.34 9.45
CA VAL A 143 1.17 3.46 10.08
C VAL A 143 1.48 3.10 11.54
N ALA A 144 2.69 3.41 11.99
CA ALA A 144 3.13 3.17 13.35
C ALA A 144 2.25 3.95 14.34
N PRO A 145 1.78 3.36 15.46
CA PRO A 145 0.92 4.06 16.40
C PRO A 145 1.60 5.31 16.99
N SER A 146 0.91 6.44 16.95
CA SER A 146 1.37 7.71 17.52
C SER A 146 0.62 8.04 18.81
N GLY A 147 0.99 7.38 19.91
CA GLY A 147 0.45 7.63 21.26
C GLY A 147 1.39 8.49 22.13
N ARG A 148 1.06 8.62 23.43
CA ARG A 148 1.89 9.34 24.44
C ARG A 148 3.30 8.76 24.61
N LYS A 149 3.49 7.48 24.30
CA LYS A 149 4.80 6.83 24.22
C LYS A 149 5.00 6.37 22.78
N GLU A 150 6.13 6.74 22.19
CA GLU A 150 6.52 6.20 20.89
C GLU A 150 6.69 4.69 21.00
N THR A 151 6.17 3.97 20.01
CA THR A 151 6.35 2.52 19.93
C THR A 151 7.79 2.26 19.49
N THR A 152 8.51 1.42 20.21
CA THR A 152 9.89 1.06 19.84
C THR A 152 9.92 0.30 18.52
N ILE A 153 11.03 0.40 17.79
CA ILE A 153 11.22 -0.33 16.52
C ILE A 153 11.05 -1.84 16.75
N ALA A 154 11.66 -2.40 17.80
CA ALA A 154 11.50 -3.81 18.17
C ALA A 154 10.03 -4.23 18.33
N ARG A 155 9.18 -3.37 18.92
CA ARG A 155 7.75 -3.67 19.03
C ARG A 155 7.02 -3.57 17.69
N LEU A 156 7.43 -2.64 16.82
CA LEU A 156 6.88 -2.52 15.46
C LEU A 156 7.29 -3.71 14.58
N GLU A 157 8.51 -4.23 14.72
CA GLU A 157 8.98 -5.46 14.06
C GLU A 157 8.11 -6.66 14.47
N VAL A 158 7.82 -6.83 15.77
CA VAL A 158 6.92 -7.88 16.26
C VAL A 158 5.50 -7.72 15.70
N LEU A 159 5.00 -6.50 15.57
CA LEU A 159 3.69 -6.24 14.94
C LEU A 159 3.71 -6.57 13.44
N GLY A 160 4.79 -6.24 12.73
CA GLY A 160 5.03 -6.66 11.34
C GLY A 160 5.04 -8.17 11.19
N ALA A 161 5.81 -8.87 12.03
CA ALA A 161 5.88 -10.32 12.06
C ALA A 161 4.51 -10.97 12.36
N THR A 162 3.72 -10.36 13.24
CA THR A 162 2.35 -10.83 13.53
C THR A 162 1.44 -10.73 12.30
N ILE A 163 1.55 -9.66 11.50
CA ILE A 163 0.82 -9.55 10.23
C ILE A 163 1.34 -10.58 9.23
N CYS A 164 2.66 -10.79 9.18
CA CYS A 164 3.33 -11.76 8.33
C CYS A 164 2.83 -13.19 8.59
N ALA A 165 2.83 -13.62 9.85
CA ALA A 165 2.35 -14.94 10.26
C ALA A 165 0.87 -15.16 9.89
N ARG A 166 0.04 -14.11 10.00
CA ARG A 166 -1.37 -14.18 9.58
C ARG A 166 -1.54 -14.25 8.05
N LEU A 167 -0.66 -13.61 7.29
CA LEU A 167 -0.63 -13.74 5.83
C LEU A 167 -0.22 -15.16 5.45
N GLU A 168 0.83 -15.69 6.06
CA GLU A 168 1.29 -17.06 5.84
C GLU A 168 0.20 -18.08 6.15
N GLU A 169 -0.47 -17.96 7.29
CA GLU A 169 -1.57 -18.85 7.68
C GLU A 169 -2.74 -18.77 6.69
N HIS A 170 -3.05 -17.59 6.16
CA HIS A 170 -4.10 -17.42 5.15
C HIS A 170 -3.78 -18.19 3.86
N TYR A 171 -2.55 -18.07 3.35
CA TYR A 171 -2.12 -18.76 2.13
C TYR A 171 -1.87 -20.26 2.32
N LYS A 172 -1.66 -20.73 3.55
CA LYS A 172 -1.59 -22.17 3.86
C LYS A 172 -2.95 -22.87 3.85
N ARG A 173 -4.05 -22.12 3.96
CA ARG A 173 -5.42 -22.66 4.06
C ARG A 173 -6.16 -22.69 2.72
N ILE A 174 -5.65 -22.01 1.70
CA ILE A 174 -6.19 -21.93 0.34
C ILE A 174 -5.44 -22.94 -0.52
#